data_AF-A0A8D2ZET6-F1
#
_entry.id   AF-A0A8D2ZET6-F1
#
_cell.length_a   1.000
_cell.length_b   1.000
_cell.length_c   1.000
_cell.angle_alpha   90.00
_cell.angle_beta   90.00
_cell.angle_gamma   90.00
#
_symmetry.space_group_name_H-M   'P 1'
#
loop_
_entity.id
_entity.type
_entity.pdbx_description
1 polymer ?
#
loop_
_entity_poly.entity_id
_entity_poly.type
_entity_poly.pdbx_seq_one_letter_code
_entity_poly.pdbx_strand_id
1 'polypeptide(L)'
;MAAAIASSLIRQRRQARELNSDKVATNKRRTSPSKDPRSVCERHIFSVFSKVRFCSGKKRPVRRKPEPQLKGIVTRLFSEQGFFLQMQPDGAISGNKDENSDYTLFNLIPVGLRVVAIQGVKAGLYVAMNTDGFLYTSDVFTAECKFKESVFENYYVIYSSTLYRQHESGRAWFLGLNKDGVIMKGNRVKKTKPCSHFVPRPIEVCMYKEPSLHELEEKLLKSSRSPTINSEQRARRLEEQPQDDVTEQDGS
;
A
#
# COMPACT_ATOMS: atom_id res chain seq x y z
N MET A 1 2.94 -43.34 33.83
CA MET A 1 2.05 -44.15 32.96
C MET A 1 0.86 -43.33 32.42
N ALA A 2 1.04 -42.03 32.09
CA ALA A 2 -0.07 -41.12 31.77
C ALA A 2 0.01 -40.45 30.37
N ALA A 3 1.05 -40.73 29.57
CA ALA A 3 1.23 -40.14 28.24
C ALA A 3 0.56 -40.94 27.09
N ALA A 4 0.10 -42.17 27.36
CA ALA A 4 -0.44 -43.06 26.32
C ALA A 4 -1.91 -42.77 25.95
N ILE A 5 -2.68 -42.07 26.80
CA ILE A 5 -4.13 -41.88 26.60
C ILE A 5 -4.42 -40.66 25.70
N ALA A 6 -3.59 -39.61 25.72
CA ALA A 6 -3.79 -38.42 24.89
C ALA A 6 -3.58 -38.67 23.38
N SER A 7 -2.81 -39.71 23.03
CA SER A 7 -2.46 -40.03 21.64
C SER A 7 -3.56 -40.76 20.87
N SER A 8 -4.45 -41.51 21.54
CA SER A 8 -5.52 -42.27 20.86
C SER A 8 -6.70 -41.37 20.44
N LEU A 9 -7.02 -40.35 21.24
CA LEU A 9 -8.11 -39.41 20.97
C LEU A 9 -7.86 -38.53 19.73
N ILE A 10 -6.60 -38.22 19.41
CA ILE A 10 -6.24 -37.43 18.22
C ILE A 10 -6.38 -38.28 16.94
N ARG A 11 -6.11 -39.60 17.01
CA ARG A 11 -6.23 -40.51 15.86
C ARG A 11 -7.68 -40.79 15.48
N GLN A 12 -8.57 -40.96 16.46
CA GLN A 12 -10.01 -41.15 16.20
C GLN A 12 -10.67 -39.94 15.54
N ARG A 13 -10.26 -38.71 15.90
CA ARG A 13 -10.81 -37.48 15.31
C ARG A 13 -10.40 -37.24 13.86
N ARG A 14 -9.28 -37.84 13.41
CA ARG A 14 -8.84 -37.78 12.00
C ARG A 14 -9.58 -38.79 11.12
N GLN A 15 -9.81 -40.01 11.61
CA GLN A 15 -10.55 -41.05 10.86
C GLN A 15 -12.03 -40.68 10.63
N ALA A 16 -12.66 -39.97 11.57
CA ALA A 16 -14.03 -39.48 11.38
C ALA A 16 -14.18 -38.36 10.32
N ARG A 17 -13.09 -37.68 9.94
CA ARG A 17 -13.10 -36.65 8.89
C ARG A 17 -12.86 -37.22 7.49
N GLU A 18 -12.18 -38.36 7.37
CA GLU A 18 -11.92 -38.98 6.06
C GLU A 18 -13.13 -39.77 5.54
N LEU A 19 -13.92 -40.40 6.40
CA LEU A 19 -15.16 -41.11 6.03
C LEU A 19 -16.29 -40.21 5.50
N ASN A 20 -16.18 -38.88 5.66
CA ASN A 20 -17.20 -37.93 5.21
C ASN A 20 -16.79 -37.14 3.95
N SER A 21 -15.71 -37.55 3.27
CA SER A 21 -15.22 -36.88 2.06
C SER A 21 -15.73 -37.48 0.73
N ASP A 22 -16.42 -38.63 0.75
CA ASP A 22 -16.87 -39.34 -0.46
C ASP A 22 -18.32 -39.04 -0.91
N LYS A 23 -18.89 -37.89 -0.54
CA LYS A 23 -20.16 -37.42 -1.12
C LYS A 23 -19.94 -36.26 -2.08
N VAL A 24 -19.35 -36.58 -3.23
CA VAL A 24 -19.39 -35.76 -4.44
C VAL A 24 -20.84 -35.65 -4.91
N ALA A 25 -21.42 -34.45 -4.75
CA ALA A 25 -22.73 -34.11 -5.31
C ALA A 25 -22.59 -33.96 -6.83
N THR A 26 -23.08 -34.96 -7.58
CA THR A 26 -23.19 -34.88 -9.04
C THR A 26 -24.35 -33.95 -9.41
N ASN A 27 -24.03 -32.85 -10.10
CA ASN A 27 -25.00 -31.96 -10.72
C ASN A 27 -25.79 -32.72 -11.79
N LYS A 28 -26.98 -33.23 -11.45
CA LYS A 28 -27.96 -33.70 -12.43
C LYS A 28 -28.58 -32.50 -13.16
N ARG A 29 -28.09 -32.31 -14.38
CA ARG A 29 -28.66 -31.50 -15.47
C ARG A 29 -30.13 -31.87 -15.66
N ARG A 30 -31.07 -30.98 -15.30
CA ARG A 30 -32.50 -31.11 -15.63
C ARG A 30 -32.71 -30.72 -17.09
N THR A 31 -33.08 -31.68 -17.92
CA THR A 31 -33.59 -31.48 -19.28
C THR A 31 -35.11 -31.33 -19.27
N SER A 32 -35.61 -30.43 -20.10
CA SER A 32 -37.01 -30.07 -20.32
C SER A 32 -37.85 -31.25 -20.86
N PRO A 33 -39.19 -31.27 -20.65
CA PRO A 33 -40.03 -32.33 -21.19
C PRO A 33 -40.33 -32.07 -22.67
N SER A 34 -40.05 -33.07 -23.51
CA SER A 34 -40.54 -33.20 -24.87
C SER A 34 -42.04 -33.43 -24.88
N LYS A 35 -42.78 -32.74 -25.75
CA LYS A 35 -44.16 -33.12 -26.09
C LYS A 35 -44.33 -33.00 -27.59
N ASP A 36 -44.64 -34.14 -28.20
CA ASP A 36 -44.91 -34.34 -29.62
C ASP A 36 -46.41 -34.68 -29.81
N PRO A 37 -46.99 -34.74 -31.03
CA PRO A 37 -48.01 -33.78 -31.44
C PRO A 37 -49.41 -34.38 -31.68
N ARG A 38 -50.38 -33.47 -31.96
CA ARG A 38 -51.68 -33.63 -32.66
C ARG A 38 -52.96 -33.69 -31.80
N SER A 39 -53.80 -32.65 -31.92
CA SER A 39 -55.11 -32.64 -32.62
C SER A 39 -55.96 -31.43 -32.12
N VAL A 40 -56.19 -30.43 -32.98
CA VAL A 40 -57.46 -30.07 -33.65
C VAL A 40 -58.65 -29.91 -32.69
N CYS A 41 -59.03 -28.65 -32.41
CA CYS A 41 -60.42 -28.16 -32.35
C CYS A 41 -60.44 -26.63 -32.12
N GLU A 42 -60.45 -25.92 -33.25
CA GLU A 42 -61.26 -24.75 -33.62
C GLU A 42 -62.03 -23.93 -32.54
N ARG A 43 -61.84 -22.59 -32.66
CA ARG A 43 -62.82 -21.48 -32.58
C ARG A 43 -62.72 -20.46 -31.43
N HIS A 44 -62.33 -19.26 -31.88
CA HIS A 44 -63.00 -17.96 -31.71
C HIS A 44 -62.72 -17.06 -30.48
N ILE A 45 -62.05 -15.93 -30.81
CA ILE A 45 -62.37 -14.52 -30.51
C ILE A 45 -62.53 -14.12 -29.02
N PHE A 46 -61.60 -13.33 -28.50
CA PHE A 46 -61.77 -11.87 -28.28
C PHE A 46 -60.49 -11.22 -27.73
N SER A 47 -60.28 -10.00 -28.22
CA SER A 47 -59.21 -9.05 -27.93
C SER A 47 -59.10 -8.70 -26.44
N VAL A 48 -57.89 -8.85 -25.88
CA VAL A 48 -57.40 -7.96 -24.81
C VAL A 48 -55.91 -7.69 -25.08
N PHE A 49 -55.61 -6.62 -25.81
CA PHE A 49 -54.27 -6.06 -25.82
C PHE A 49 -54.02 -5.36 -24.48
N SER A 50 -53.46 -6.09 -23.52
CA SER A 50 -52.90 -5.52 -22.30
C SER A 50 -51.70 -4.64 -22.68
N LYS A 51 -51.94 -3.34 -22.80
CA LYS A 51 -50.94 -2.31 -23.04
C LYS A 51 -50.04 -2.21 -21.81
N VAL A 52 -49.02 -3.07 -21.74
CA VAL A 52 -48.04 -3.06 -20.65
C VAL A 52 -47.24 -1.77 -20.77
N ARG A 53 -47.58 -0.79 -19.94
CA ARG A 53 -46.80 0.42 -19.73
C ARG A 53 -45.45 -0.03 -19.20
N PHE A 54 -44.42 -0.02 -20.05
CA PHE A 54 -43.03 -0.07 -19.61
C PHE A 54 -42.81 1.18 -18.74
N CYS A 55 -43.00 1.03 -17.43
CA CYS A 55 -42.52 2.00 -16.47
C CYS A 55 -41.00 2.02 -16.62
N SER A 56 -40.49 3.05 -17.30
CA SER A 56 -39.09 3.39 -17.39
C SER A 56 -38.48 3.30 -16.00
N GLY A 57 -37.78 2.18 -15.74
CA GLY A 57 -37.12 1.95 -14.47
C GLY A 57 -36.16 3.09 -14.24
N LYS A 58 -36.49 3.98 -13.29
CA LYS A 58 -35.54 4.95 -12.75
C LYS A 58 -34.29 4.15 -12.39
N LYS A 59 -33.19 4.37 -13.12
CA LYS A 59 -31.89 3.78 -12.80
C LYS A 59 -31.64 4.13 -11.33
N ARG A 60 -31.74 3.12 -10.46
CA ARG A 60 -31.38 3.31 -9.05
C ARG A 60 -29.98 3.90 -9.05
N PRO A 61 -29.71 5.02 -8.36
CA PRO A 61 -28.35 5.52 -8.27
C PRO A 61 -27.49 4.36 -7.77
N VAL A 62 -26.45 4.03 -8.52
CA VAL A 62 -25.45 3.06 -8.10
C VAL A 62 -24.97 3.55 -6.75
N ARG A 63 -25.33 2.83 -5.68
CA ARG A 63 -24.85 3.11 -4.33
C ARG A 63 -23.33 2.95 -4.42
N ARG A 64 -22.61 4.06 -4.53
CA ARG A 64 -21.15 4.05 -4.48
C ARG A 64 -20.81 3.38 -3.15
N LYS A 65 -20.15 2.22 -3.21
CA LYS A 65 -19.60 1.60 -1.99
C LYS A 65 -18.72 2.67 -1.33
N PRO A 66 -18.81 2.86 0.00
CA PRO A 66 -17.83 3.68 0.70
C PRO A 66 -16.43 3.22 0.28
N GLU A 67 -15.56 4.16 -0.08
CA GLU A 67 -14.17 3.82 -0.38
C GLU A 67 -13.59 3.03 0.82
N PRO A 68 -12.79 1.98 0.58
CA PRO A 68 -12.16 1.25 1.67
C PRO A 68 -11.29 2.21 2.49
N GLN A 69 -11.71 2.46 3.72
CA GLN A 69 -10.98 3.28 4.67
C GLN A 69 -10.18 2.37 5.60
N LEU A 70 -8.86 2.51 5.57
CA LEU A 70 -7.94 1.83 6.46
C LEU A 70 -7.85 2.61 7.77
N LYS A 71 -7.95 1.91 8.90
CA LYS A 71 -7.79 2.51 10.22
C LYS A 71 -6.32 2.45 10.62
N GLY A 72 -5.60 3.56 10.47
CA GLY A 72 -4.20 3.69 10.86
C GLY A 72 -4.02 4.59 12.07
N ILE A 73 -2.78 4.94 12.36
CA ILE A 73 -2.42 5.84 13.47
C ILE A 73 -1.43 6.89 13.01
N VAL A 74 -1.48 8.06 13.65
CA VAL A 74 -0.37 9.01 13.67
C VAL A 74 0.48 8.69 14.89
N THR A 75 1.79 8.51 14.69
CA THR A 75 2.70 8.05 15.74
C THR A 75 4.09 8.61 15.55
N ARG A 76 4.87 8.66 16.63
CA ARG A 76 6.33 8.81 16.57
C ARG A 76 6.99 7.46 16.71
N LEU A 77 8.07 7.22 15.96
CA LEU A 77 8.85 5.98 16.07
C LEU A 77 10.13 6.27 16.86
N PHE A 78 10.15 5.92 18.14
CA PHE A 78 11.32 6.10 18.99
C PHE A 78 12.26 4.90 18.86
N SER A 79 13.48 5.10 18.38
CA SER A 79 14.49 4.06 18.29
C SER A 79 15.15 3.80 19.64
N GLU A 80 15.48 2.54 19.94
CA GLU A 80 16.28 2.17 21.12
C GLU A 80 17.64 2.90 21.15
N GLN A 81 18.12 3.35 20.00
CA GLN A 81 19.34 4.15 19.87
C GLN A 81 19.24 5.56 20.48
N GLY A 82 18.06 5.97 20.96
CA GLY A 82 17.84 7.25 21.65
C GLY A 82 17.39 8.40 20.73
N PHE A 83 16.82 8.07 19.57
CA PHE A 83 16.37 9.06 18.57
C PHE A 83 14.95 8.76 18.12
N PHE A 84 14.16 9.80 17.89
CA PHE A 84 12.95 9.72 17.09
C PHE A 84 13.32 9.64 15.61
N LEU A 85 12.72 8.71 14.87
CA LEU A 85 12.80 8.74 13.43
C LEU A 85 12.27 10.10 12.93
N GLN A 86 12.94 10.67 11.94
CA GLN A 86 12.59 11.95 11.35
C GLN A 86 12.60 11.81 9.82
N MET A 87 11.64 12.46 9.17
CA MET A 87 11.64 12.67 7.73
C MET A 87 11.56 14.16 7.44
N GLN A 88 12.63 14.69 6.85
CA GLN A 88 12.72 16.08 6.45
C GLN A 88 11.94 16.32 5.13
N PRO A 89 11.53 17.57 4.83
CA PRO A 89 10.81 17.90 3.59
C PRO A 89 11.59 17.61 2.31
N ASP A 90 12.92 17.57 2.38
CA ASP A 90 13.82 17.20 1.29
C ASP A 90 13.88 15.67 1.04
N GLY A 91 13.20 14.87 1.88
CA GLY A 91 13.21 13.41 1.84
C GLY A 91 14.32 12.76 2.66
N ALA A 92 15.17 13.52 3.34
CA ALA A 92 16.21 12.95 4.19
C ALA A 92 15.60 12.24 5.41
N ILE A 93 16.01 10.99 5.63
CA ILE A 93 15.61 10.17 6.78
C ILE A 93 16.78 10.08 7.75
N SER A 94 16.55 10.48 8.99
CA SER A 94 17.53 10.44 10.07
C SER A 94 16.85 10.31 11.44
N GLY A 95 17.63 10.31 12.50
CA GLY A 95 17.19 10.37 13.88
C GLY A 95 17.32 11.78 14.43
N ASN A 96 16.27 12.24 15.13
CA ASN A 96 16.24 13.50 15.86
C ASN A 96 16.05 13.23 17.36
N LYS A 97 16.65 14.05 18.21
CA LYS A 97 16.45 14.01 19.67
C LYS A 97 15.26 14.86 20.12
N ASP A 98 14.84 15.81 19.30
CA ASP A 98 13.71 16.68 19.61
C ASP A 98 12.37 15.95 19.37
N GLU A 99 11.66 15.64 20.46
CA GLU A 99 10.34 15.02 20.44
C GLU A 99 9.26 15.98 19.88
N ASN A 100 9.46 17.29 20.02
CA ASN A 100 8.48 18.29 19.57
C ASN A 100 8.59 18.59 18.08
N SER A 101 9.59 18.03 17.40
CA SER A 101 9.74 18.22 15.97
C SER A 101 8.60 17.57 15.21
N ASP A 102 7.87 18.41 14.48
CA ASP A 102 6.79 18.04 13.58
C ASP A 102 7.19 17.00 12.50
N TYR A 103 8.49 16.93 12.17
CA TYR A 103 9.06 16.01 11.19
C TYR A 103 9.23 14.57 11.72
N THR A 104 8.94 14.35 13.01
CA THR A 104 8.97 13.02 13.65
C THR A 104 7.61 12.31 13.61
N LEU A 105 6.60 12.97 13.05
CA LEU A 105 5.25 12.46 12.93
C LEU A 105 5.11 11.59 11.67
N PHE A 106 4.65 10.34 11.87
CA PHE A 106 4.41 9.39 10.79
C PHE A 106 2.98 8.86 10.82
N ASN A 107 2.42 8.70 9.62
CA ASN A 107 1.24 7.89 9.39
C ASN A 107 1.68 6.42 9.29
N LEU A 108 1.23 5.59 10.23
CA LEU A 108 1.34 4.14 10.14
C LEU A 108 0.03 3.58 9.59
N ILE A 109 0.06 3.23 8.30
CA ILE A 109 -1.13 2.83 7.54
C ILE A 109 -1.10 1.32 7.34
N PRO A 110 -2.07 0.54 7.86
CA PRO A 110 -2.10 -0.91 7.69
C PRO A 110 -2.52 -1.26 6.26
N VAL A 111 -1.59 -1.79 5.47
CA VAL A 111 -1.80 -2.19 4.07
C VAL A 111 -1.87 -3.71 3.88
N GLY A 112 -1.90 -4.45 4.99
CA GLY A 112 -2.02 -5.90 5.01
C GLY A 112 -1.88 -6.46 6.42
N LEU A 113 -2.00 -7.79 6.56
CA LEU A 113 -1.83 -8.47 7.84
C LEU A 113 -0.40 -8.28 8.36
N ARG A 114 -0.24 -7.44 9.40
CA ARG A 114 1.06 -7.03 9.95
C ARG A 114 1.99 -6.42 8.90
N VAL A 115 1.41 -5.72 7.93
CA VAL A 115 2.15 -4.97 6.92
C VAL A 115 1.67 -3.54 6.95
N VAL A 116 2.61 -2.62 7.11
CA VAL A 116 2.36 -1.19 7.21
C VAL A 116 3.09 -0.44 6.12
N ALA A 117 2.49 0.67 5.68
CA ALA A 117 3.18 1.75 5.01
C ALA A 117 3.54 2.81 6.07
N ILE A 118 4.72 3.38 5.96
CA ILE A 118 5.21 4.43 6.85
C ILE A 118 5.34 5.70 6.01
N GLN A 119 4.57 6.73 6.32
CA GLN A 119 4.57 7.99 5.58
C GLN A 119 4.87 9.16 6.52
N GLY A 120 5.78 10.06 6.15
CA GLY A 120 6.03 11.28 6.91
C GLY A 120 4.83 12.23 6.77
N VAL A 121 4.27 12.68 7.90
CA VAL A 121 3.07 13.54 7.90
C VAL A 121 3.33 14.86 7.19
N LYS A 122 4.46 15.51 7.48
CA LYS A 122 4.80 16.81 6.92
C LYS A 122 5.28 16.74 5.47
N ALA A 123 6.10 15.74 5.14
CA ALA A 123 6.65 15.59 3.80
C ALA A 123 5.66 14.95 2.81
N GLY A 124 4.69 14.15 3.30
CA GLY A 124 3.79 13.38 2.46
C GLY A 124 4.45 12.20 1.73
N LEU A 125 5.73 11.93 1.99
CA LEU A 125 6.51 10.87 1.34
C LEU A 125 6.45 9.57 2.13
N TYR A 126 6.44 8.44 1.42
CA TYR A 126 6.56 7.10 1.98
C TYR A 126 8.02 6.73 2.18
N VAL A 127 8.32 6.06 3.29
CA VAL A 127 9.57 5.31 3.44
C VAL A 127 9.50 4.09 2.53
N ALA A 128 10.59 3.81 1.81
CA ALA A 128 10.74 2.65 0.95
C ALA A 128 12.15 2.07 1.07
N MET A 129 12.33 0.81 0.65
CA MET A 129 13.63 0.15 0.63
C MET A 129 13.84 -0.56 -0.70
N ASN A 130 14.93 -0.25 -1.39
CA ASN A 130 15.22 -0.80 -2.71
C ASN A 130 15.92 -2.17 -2.66
N THR A 131 16.16 -2.75 -3.85
CA THR A 131 16.83 -4.04 -4.06
C THR A 131 18.23 -4.12 -3.47
N ASP A 132 18.94 -3.00 -3.37
CA ASP A 132 20.25 -2.94 -2.73
C ASP A 132 20.15 -2.87 -1.21
N GLY A 133 19.00 -2.53 -0.65
CA GLY A 133 18.75 -2.39 0.77
C GLY A 133 18.96 -0.96 1.28
N PHE A 134 19.08 0.03 0.40
CA PHE A 134 19.05 1.42 0.80
C PHE A 134 17.62 1.85 1.08
N LEU A 135 17.45 2.60 2.17
CA LEU A 135 16.21 3.28 2.47
C LEU A 135 16.17 4.60 1.69
N TYR A 136 15.01 4.89 1.12
CA TYR A 136 14.75 6.10 0.36
C TYR A 136 13.30 6.55 0.57
N THR A 137 12.97 7.73 0.07
CA THR A 137 11.61 8.27 0.12
C THR A 137 10.94 8.22 -1.24
N SER A 138 9.66 7.88 -1.27
CA SER A 138 8.85 7.80 -2.49
C SER A 138 7.57 8.62 -2.32
N ASP A 139 7.25 9.46 -3.29
CA ASP A 139 5.97 10.17 -3.36
C ASP A 139 4.83 9.25 -3.82
N VAL A 140 5.16 8.17 -4.54
CA VAL A 140 4.20 7.15 -4.96
C VAL A 140 4.29 5.90 -4.10
N PHE A 141 3.13 5.33 -3.77
CA PHE A 141 3.08 4.07 -3.04
C PHE A 141 3.43 2.89 -3.95
N THR A 142 4.51 2.19 -3.64
CA THR A 142 4.97 1.00 -4.37
C THR A 142 5.02 -0.23 -3.45
N ALA A 143 5.38 -1.39 -4.00
CA ALA A 143 5.63 -2.58 -3.19
C ALA A 143 6.84 -2.41 -2.26
N GLU A 144 7.81 -1.55 -2.60
CA GLU A 144 8.98 -1.25 -1.77
C GLU A 144 8.63 -0.42 -0.52
N CYS A 145 7.47 0.26 -0.51
CA CYS A 145 6.95 0.99 0.65
C CYS A 145 6.31 0.10 1.72
N LYS A 146 6.24 -1.23 1.48
CA LYS A 146 5.56 -2.18 2.36
C LYS A 146 6.55 -2.79 3.35
N PHE A 147 6.36 -2.50 4.63
CA PHE A 147 7.13 -3.06 5.73
C PHE A 147 6.31 -4.04 6.53
N LYS A 148 6.85 -5.25 6.74
CA LYS A 148 6.31 -6.19 7.70
C LYS A 148 6.72 -5.77 9.10
N GLU A 149 5.74 -5.44 9.93
CA GLU A 149 5.94 -5.19 11.35
C GLU A 149 5.99 -6.53 12.11
N SER A 150 6.88 -6.62 13.09
CA SER A 150 6.99 -7.78 13.96
C SER A 150 7.44 -7.33 15.34
N VAL A 151 7.03 -8.09 16.36
CA VAL A 151 7.44 -7.82 17.73
C VAL A 151 8.74 -8.58 18.01
N PHE A 152 9.66 -7.95 18.73
CA PHE A 152 10.88 -8.53 19.27
C PHE A 152 10.85 -8.45 20.80
N GLU A 153 11.15 -9.58 21.45
CA GLU A 153 11.16 -9.73 22.93
C GLU A 153 9.89 -9.20 23.64
N ASN A 154 8.76 -9.22 22.94
CA ASN A 154 7.46 -8.72 23.42
C ASN A 154 7.44 -7.22 23.82
N TYR A 155 8.40 -6.42 23.34
CA TYR A 155 8.51 -5.00 23.68
C TYR A 155 8.75 -4.13 22.45
N TYR A 156 9.77 -4.45 21.65
CA TYR A 156 10.14 -3.66 20.49
C TYR A 156 9.34 -4.05 19.25
N VAL A 157 9.09 -3.09 18.37
CA VAL A 157 8.61 -3.30 17.02
C VAL A 157 9.77 -3.16 16.05
N ILE A 158 9.87 -4.11 15.13
CA ILE A 158 10.85 -4.10 14.03
C ILE A 158 10.12 -4.09 12.70
N TYR A 159 10.64 -3.31 11.75
CA TYR A 159 10.07 -3.18 10.41
C TYR A 159 11.03 -3.78 9.39
N SER A 160 10.56 -4.78 8.65
CA SER A 160 11.35 -5.48 7.64
C SER A 160 10.79 -5.30 6.24
N SER A 161 11.66 -5.28 5.23
CA SER A 161 11.21 -5.32 3.84
C SER A 161 10.37 -6.58 3.60
N THR A 162 9.25 -6.41 2.89
CA THR A 162 8.43 -7.53 2.43
C THR A 162 9.05 -8.24 1.22
N LEU A 163 9.85 -7.52 0.44
CA LEU A 163 10.46 -8.00 -0.81
C LEU A 163 11.88 -8.53 -0.60
N TYR A 164 12.71 -7.80 0.16
CA TYR A 164 14.15 -8.01 0.14
C TYR A 164 14.67 -8.74 1.38
N ARG A 165 15.50 -9.75 1.11
CA ARG A 165 16.11 -10.65 2.09
C ARG A 165 17.48 -11.09 1.58
N GLN A 166 18.33 -11.54 2.49
CA GLN A 166 19.58 -12.19 2.12
C GLN A 166 19.28 -13.48 1.34
N HIS A 167 19.86 -13.62 0.13
CA HIS A 167 19.57 -14.75 -0.77
C HIS A 167 19.92 -16.11 -0.13
N GLU A 168 21.09 -16.24 0.50
CA GLU A 168 21.56 -17.52 1.06
C GLU A 168 20.90 -17.86 2.40
N SER A 169 20.86 -16.89 3.32
CA SER A 169 20.41 -17.13 4.70
C SER A 169 18.89 -16.95 4.89
N GLY A 170 18.19 -16.31 3.95
CA GLY A 170 16.79 -15.90 4.11
C GLY A 170 16.56 -14.78 5.13
N ARG A 171 17.64 -14.23 5.71
CA ARG A 171 17.58 -13.18 6.73
C ARG A 171 16.95 -11.91 6.15
N ALA A 172 15.92 -11.41 6.82
CA ALA A 172 15.23 -10.18 6.41
C ALA A 172 16.15 -8.95 6.50
N TRP A 173 15.83 -7.93 5.72
CA TRP A 173 16.43 -6.61 5.83
C TRP A 173 15.48 -5.68 6.59
N PHE A 174 16.04 -4.81 7.42
CA PHE A 174 15.27 -4.04 8.40
C PHE A 174 15.53 -2.55 8.28
N LEU A 175 14.51 -1.75 8.59
CA LEU A 175 14.68 -0.34 8.92
C LEU A 175 15.53 -0.24 10.19
N GLY A 176 16.47 0.70 10.24
CA GLY A 176 17.26 0.93 11.45
C GLY A 176 18.16 2.14 11.43
N LEU A 177 18.48 2.64 12.61
CA LEU A 177 19.39 3.76 12.86
C LEU A 177 20.67 3.26 13.52
N ASN A 178 21.81 3.90 13.23
CA ASN A 178 23.06 3.64 13.93
C ASN A 178 23.08 4.35 15.30
N LYS A 179 24.23 4.36 16.00
CA LYS A 179 24.37 5.02 17.31
C LYS A 179 24.35 6.55 17.24
N ASP A 180 24.58 7.09 16.05
CA ASP A 180 24.66 8.53 15.78
C ASP A 180 23.32 9.08 15.22
N GLY A 181 22.28 8.24 15.14
CA GLY A 181 20.99 8.62 14.56
C GLY A 181 20.97 8.64 13.03
N VAL A 182 21.94 8.01 12.35
CA VAL A 182 22.01 7.95 10.89
C VAL A 182 21.34 6.67 10.38
N ILE A 183 20.61 6.79 9.26
CA ILE A 183 19.95 5.66 8.61
C ILE A 183 20.96 4.60 8.16
N MET A 184 20.65 3.33 8.41
CA MET A 184 21.50 2.21 8.05
C MET A 184 20.96 1.45 6.83
N LYS A 185 21.86 0.91 6.01
CA LYS A 185 21.51 -0.02 4.95
C LYS A 185 20.84 -1.28 5.52
N GLY A 186 19.68 -1.67 4.99
CA GLY A 186 18.81 -2.68 5.56
C GLY A 186 19.43 -4.07 5.73
N ASN A 187 20.38 -4.43 4.87
CA ASN A 187 21.12 -5.70 4.99
C ASN A 187 22.12 -5.73 6.16
N ARG A 188 22.56 -4.56 6.65
CA ARG A 188 23.44 -4.38 7.82
C ARG A 188 22.66 -4.37 9.13
N VAL A 189 21.38 -4.03 9.09
CA VAL A 189 20.50 -4.03 10.26
C VAL A 189 20.09 -5.47 10.60
N LYS A 190 20.22 -5.86 11.87
CA LYS A 190 19.91 -7.22 12.35
C LYS A 190 18.78 -7.16 13.36
N LYS A 191 17.85 -8.14 13.28
CA LYS A 191 16.70 -8.29 14.18
C LYS A 191 17.03 -8.24 15.68
N THR A 192 18.18 -8.79 16.08
CA THR A 192 18.59 -8.89 17.48
C THR A 192 19.44 -7.71 17.94
N LYS A 193 19.58 -6.68 17.10
CA LYS A 193 20.43 -5.53 17.39
C LYS A 193 19.58 -4.29 17.63
N PRO A 194 19.95 -3.46 18.63
CA PRO A 194 19.23 -2.22 18.99
C PRO A 194 18.96 -1.27 17.84
N CYS A 195 19.84 -1.25 16.82
CA CYS A 195 19.62 -0.46 15.61
C CYS A 195 18.29 -0.74 14.90
N SER A 196 17.69 -1.92 15.09
CA SER A 196 16.42 -2.33 14.45
C SER A 196 15.18 -2.10 15.32
N HIS A 197 15.37 -1.75 16.59
CA HIS A 197 14.32 -1.75 17.59
C HIS A 197 13.67 -0.36 17.70
N PHE A 198 12.35 -0.33 17.53
CA PHE A 198 11.54 0.88 17.66
C PHE A 198 10.40 0.66 18.66
N VAL A 199 10.02 1.74 19.33
CA VAL A 199 8.85 1.83 20.19
C VAL A 199 7.92 2.88 19.58
N PRO A 200 6.79 2.46 18.98
CA PRO A 200 5.76 3.40 18.52
C PRO A 200 5.19 4.17 19.71
N ARG A 201 5.07 5.49 19.57
CA ARG A 201 4.38 6.39 20.50
C ARG A 201 3.16 6.98 19.80
N PRO A 202 2.00 6.29 19.83
CA PRO A 202 0.79 6.73 19.14
C PRO A 202 0.30 8.06 19.71
N ILE A 203 -0.22 8.90 18.82
CA ILE A 203 -0.82 10.19 19.17
C ILE A 203 -2.33 10.11 18.96
N GLU A 204 -2.73 9.76 17.74
CA GLU A 204 -4.14 9.66 17.38
C GLU A 204 -4.40 8.56 16.34
N VAL A 205 -5.68 8.20 16.21
CA VAL A 205 -6.16 7.21 15.27
C VAL A 205 -6.84 7.93 14.12
N CYS A 206 -6.47 7.59 12.88
CA CYS A 206 -6.97 8.26 11.68
C CYS A 206 -7.48 7.25 10.65
N MET A 207 -8.44 7.68 9.84
CA MET A 207 -8.93 6.91 8.69
C MET A 207 -8.17 7.36 7.44
N TYR A 208 -7.51 6.42 6.78
CA TYR A 208 -6.75 6.65 5.56
C TYR A 208 -7.47 6.01 4.37
N LYS A 209 -7.38 6.65 3.22
CA LYS A 209 -7.70 5.98 1.96
C LYS A 209 -6.67 4.88 1.70
N GLU A 210 -7.11 3.75 1.16
CA GLU A 210 -6.19 2.70 0.71
C GLU A 210 -5.19 3.25 -0.32
N PRO A 211 -3.87 3.20 -0.04
CA PRO A 211 -2.86 3.64 -1.00
C PRO A 211 -2.95 2.79 -2.27
N SER A 212 -3.21 3.43 -3.42
CA SER A 212 -3.36 2.72 -4.68
C SER A 212 -1.99 2.35 -5.26
N LEU A 213 -1.75 1.07 -5.53
CA LEU A 213 -0.58 0.64 -6.32
C LEU A 213 -0.74 0.98 -7.81
N HIS A 214 -1.98 1.16 -8.27
CA HIS A 214 -2.34 1.28 -9.69
C HIS A 214 -2.30 2.70 -10.25
N GLU A 215 -2.11 3.75 -9.43
CA GLU A 215 -1.95 5.13 -9.94
C GLU A 215 -0.61 5.36 -10.67
N LEU A 216 0.36 4.45 -10.51
CA LEU A 216 1.63 4.45 -11.24
C LEU A 216 1.42 4.37 -12.75
N GLU A 217 0.49 3.53 -13.21
CA GLU A 217 0.23 3.33 -14.64
C GLU A 217 -0.43 4.57 -15.25
N GLU A 218 -1.36 5.22 -14.55
CA GLU A 218 -1.98 6.45 -15.03
C GLU A 218 -1.02 7.64 -15.05
N LYS A 219 -0.13 7.79 -14.06
CA LYS A 219 0.87 8.87 -14.05
C LYS A 219 1.92 8.67 -15.15
N LEU A 220 2.35 7.45 -15.42
CA LEU A 220 3.24 7.12 -16.54
C LEU A 220 2.55 7.33 -17.90
N LEU A 221 1.27 6.96 -18.03
CA LEU A 221 0.50 7.17 -19.26
C LEU A 221 0.13 8.65 -19.49
N LYS A 222 0.02 9.45 -18.42
CA LYS A 222 -0.19 10.90 -18.50
C LYS A 222 1.12 11.65 -18.76
N SER A 223 2.26 11.22 -18.21
CA SER A 223 3.57 11.82 -18.51
C SER A 223 4.06 11.51 -19.92
N SER A 224 3.63 10.39 -20.50
CA SER A 224 3.88 10.02 -21.91
C SER A 224 2.85 10.59 -22.89
N ARG A 225 1.82 11.29 -22.41
CA ARG A 225 0.82 11.99 -23.23
C ARG A 225 0.77 13.48 -22.87
N SER A 226 1.79 14.22 -23.32
CA SER A 226 1.70 15.69 -23.51
C SER A 226 2.01 16.04 -24.97
N PRO A 227 1.38 17.08 -25.53
CA PRO A 227 1.16 17.25 -26.96
C PRO A 227 2.26 18.07 -27.65
N THR A 228 2.48 17.77 -28.93
CA THR A 228 3.19 18.59 -29.91
C THR A 228 2.73 20.05 -29.90
N ILE A 229 3.64 20.98 -29.58
CA ILE A 229 3.59 22.37 -30.08
C ILE A 229 5.01 22.92 -30.31
N ASN A 230 5.30 23.15 -31.60
CA ASN A 230 6.11 24.20 -32.22
C ASN A 230 7.60 24.31 -31.89
N SER A 231 8.39 23.55 -32.64
CA SER A 231 9.76 23.88 -33.04
C SER A 231 9.78 25.05 -34.02
N GLU A 232 9.79 26.29 -33.54
CA GLU A 232 10.22 27.48 -34.29
C GLU A 232 10.07 28.70 -33.37
N GLN A 233 11.16 29.11 -32.69
CA GLN A 233 11.39 30.51 -32.24
C GLN A 233 12.60 30.73 -31.31
N ARG A 234 13.49 29.76 -31.09
CA ARG A 234 14.69 29.97 -30.24
C ARG A 234 16.01 30.02 -31.01
N ALA A 235 15.99 30.64 -32.19
CA ALA A 235 17.19 31.02 -32.93
C ALA A 235 17.00 32.43 -33.49
N ARG A 236 17.05 33.43 -32.61
CA ARG A 236 17.22 34.87 -32.88
C ARG A 236 16.99 35.63 -31.58
N ARG A 237 18.06 35.80 -30.81
CA ARG A 237 18.30 36.86 -29.81
C ARG A 237 19.42 36.37 -28.91
N LEU A 238 20.64 36.76 -29.26
CA LEU A 238 21.76 37.16 -28.38
C LEU A 238 22.98 37.40 -29.30
N GLU A 239 22.83 38.30 -30.28
CA GLU A 239 23.91 39.19 -30.68
C GLU A 239 23.38 40.58 -30.35
N GLU A 240 23.94 41.18 -29.30
CA GLU A 240 24.07 42.63 -29.09
C GLU A 240 24.65 42.83 -27.68
N GLN A 241 25.97 43.04 -27.62
CA GLN A 241 26.60 43.79 -26.54
C GLN A 241 26.33 45.27 -26.74
N PRO A 242 26.20 46.04 -25.65
CA PRO A 242 26.71 47.40 -25.63
C PRO A 242 27.83 47.56 -24.59
N GLN A 243 28.95 48.12 -25.06
CA GLN A 243 29.88 48.91 -24.26
C GLN A 243 29.18 50.21 -23.85
N ASP A 244 29.39 50.67 -22.61
CA ASP A 244 29.37 52.10 -22.30
C ASP A 244 30.34 52.40 -21.15
N ASP A 245 31.06 53.49 -21.37
CA ASP A 245 32.20 54.04 -20.65
C ASP A 245 31.78 55.30 -19.85
N VAL A 246 32.66 55.72 -18.95
CA VAL A 246 32.78 57.04 -18.30
C VAL A 246 31.91 57.36 -17.08
N THR A 247 32.58 57.56 -15.93
CA THR A 247 32.39 58.77 -15.12
C THR A 247 33.65 59.06 -14.30
N GLU A 248 34.40 60.08 -14.73
CA GLU A 248 35.35 60.83 -13.88
C GLU A 248 34.57 61.70 -12.88
N GLN A 249 35.04 61.78 -11.64
CA GLN A 249 34.77 62.90 -10.74
C GLN A 249 36.06 63.27 -10.03
N ASP A 250 36.51 64.49 -10.34
CA ASP A 250 37.62 65.20 -9.73
C ASP A 250 37.08 66.15 -8.63
N GLY A 251 37.90 66.39 -7.60
CA GLY A 251 37.95 67.70 -6.93
C GLY A 251 37.56 67.80 -5.45
N SER A 252 38.57 67.69 -4.58
CA SER A 252 39.01 68.67 -3.55
C SER A 252 39.49 68.02 -2.25
#